data_AF-A0A7S0QAP8-F1
#
_entry.id   AF-A0A7S0QAP8-F1
#
_cell.length_a   1.000
_cell.length_b   1.000
_cell.length_c   1.000
_cell.angle_alpha   90.00
_cell.angle_beta   90.00
_cell.angle_gamma   90.00
#
_symmetry.space_group_name_H-M   'P 1'
#
loop_
_entity.id
_entity.type
_entity.pdbx_description
1 polymer ?
#
loop_
_entity_poly.entity_id
_entity_poly.type
_entity_poly.pdbx_seq_one_letter_code
_entity_poly.pdbx_strand_id
1 'polypeptide(L)'
;SERERARESERERERGPPRRSWRVRIALAAKRIPYEYCAVNILEGAQLGADHGERNPMQQVPVLELVDGLTGERIALRQSLAIIEFLEEAFPHRGPARLLPSGPVER
;
A
#
# COMPACT_ATOMS: atom_id res chain seq x y z
N SER A 1 6.54 -27.54 16.27
CA SER A 1 7.17 -28.48 15.32
C SER A 1 7.36 -27.80 13.95
N GLU A 2 8.36 -28.16 13.12
CA GLU A 2 8.54 -27.58 11.76
C GLU A 2 7.28 -27.68 10.89
N ARG A 3 6.46 -28.71 11.12
CA ARG A 3 5.17 -28.91 10.45
C ARG A 3 4.11 -27.89 10.87
N GLU A 4 4.18 -27.33 12.08
CA GLU A 4 3.28 -26.25 12.51
C GLU A 4 3.70 -24.92 11.90
N ARG A 5 5.01 -24.61 11.87
CA ARG A 5 5.52 -23.40 11.21
C ARG A 5 5.21 -23.38 9.70
N ALA A 6 5.31 -24.53 9.04
CA ALA A 6 4.94 -24.67 7.63
C ALA A 6 3.43 -24.43 7.41
N ARG A 7 2.57 -25.04 8.25
CA ARG A 7 1.10 -24.85 8.19
C ARG A 7 0.67 -23.42 8.52
N GLU A 8 1.37 -22.76 9.43
CA GLU A 8 1.15 -21.35 9.78
C GLU A 8 1.56 -20.45 8.61
N SER A 9 2.72 -20.69 8.00
CA SER A 9 3.16 -19.97 6.80
C SER A 9 2.25 -20.16 5.58
N GLU A 10 1.58 -21.32 5.48
CA GLU A 10 0.64 -21.63 4.40
C GLU A 10 -0.71 -20.95 4.65
N ARG A 11 -1.18 -20.91 5.91
CA ARG A 11 -2.37 -20.15 6.33
C ARG A 11 -2.17 -18.64 6.22
N GLU A 12 -0.96 -18.15 6.46
CA GLU A 12 -0.58 -16.75 6.24
C GLU A 12 -0.59 -16.37 4.75
N ARG A 13 -0.18 -17.30 3.86
CA ARG A 13 -0.28 -17.11 2.40
C ARG A 13 -1.73 -17.15 1.91
N GLU A 14 -2.60 -17.94 2.54
CA GLU A 14 -4.04 -18.02 2.21
C GLU A 14 -4.85 -16.86 2.81
N ARG A 15 -4.35 -16.19 3.85
CA ARG A 15 -4.98 -14.99 4.43
C ARG A 15 -4.82 -13.83 3.46
N GLY A 16 -5.85 -13.65 2.64
CA GLY A 16 -5.96 -12.54 1.71
C GLY A 16 -5.63 -11.18 2.39
N PRO A 17 -4.92 -10.30 1.70
CA PRO A 17 -4.42 -9.04 2.24
C PRO A 17 -5.53 -8.14 2.80
N PRO A 18 -5.22 -7.30 3.80
CA PRO A 18 -6.21 -6.49 4.51
C PRO A 18 -7.12 -5.68 3.57
N ARG A 19 -8.42 -5.69 3.84
CA ARG A 19 -9.47 -5.02 3.04
C ARG A 19 -9.31 -3.50 2.89
N ARG A 20 -8.35 -2.87 3.58
CA ARG A 20 -8.05 -1.45 3.42
C ARG A 20 -6.90 -1.15 2.46
N SER A 21 -6.03 -2.12 2.12
CA SER A 21 -4.86 -1.90 1.26
C SER A 21 -5.03 -2.33 -0.21
N TRP A 22 -6.12 -3.02 -0.56
CA TRP A 22 -6.32 -3.53 -1.92
C TRP A 22 -6.41 -2.44 -2.98
N ARG A 23 -7.02 -1.28 -2.67
CA ARG A 23 -7.15 -0.17 -3.62
C ARG A 23 -5.79 0.34 -4.09
N VAL A 24 -4.84 0.49 -3.17
CA VAL A 24 -3.47 0.94 -3.49
C VAL A 24 -2.74 -0.11 -4.32
N ARG A 25 -2.87 -1.41 -3.98
CA ARG A 25 -2.24 -2.47 -4.78
C ARG A 25 -2.81 -2.57 -6.20
N ILE A 26 -4.12 -2.40 -6.36
CA ILE A 26 -4.75 -2.33 -7.70
C ILE A 26 -4.27 -1.09 -8.45
N ALA A 27 -4.20 0.09 -7.79
CA ALA A 27 -3.71 1.32 -8.42
C ALA A 27 -2.27 1.18 -8.92
N LEU A 28 -1.37 0.65 -8.08
CA LEU A 28 0.02 0.38 -8.44
C LEU A 28 0.13 -0.63 -9.60
N ALA A 29 -0.66 -1.70 -9.56
CA ALA A 29 -0.70 -2.71 -10.63
C ALA A 29 -1.24 -2.13 -11.94
N ALA A 30 -2.32 -1.35 -11.89
CA ALA A 30 -2.92 -0.69 -13.05
C ALA A 30 -1.93 0.29 -13.70
N LYS A 31 -1.16 1.03 -12.90
CA LYS A 31 -0.08 1.89 -13.39
C LYS A 31 1.23 1.16 -13.71
N ARG A 32 1.31 -0.17 -13.51
CA ARG A 32 2.53 -0.96 -13.72
C ARG A 32 3.75 -0.38 -12.97
N ILE A 33 3.52 0.09 -11.74
CA ILE A 33 4.57 0.60 -10.87
C ILE A 33 5.07 -0.57 -10.02
N PRO A 34 6.35 -0.96 -10.12
CA PRO A 34 6.92 -1.97 -9.25
C PRO A 34 6.98 -1.43 -7.82
N TYR A 35 6.71 -2.28 -6.84
CA TYR A 35 6.79 -1.94 -5.43
C TYR A 35 7.19 -3.17 -4.62
N GLU A 36 7.83 -2.92 -3.48
CA GLU A 36 8.07 -3.94 -2.47
C GLU A 36 6.83 -4.12 -1.60
N TYR A 37 6.41 -5.37 -1.40
CA TYR A 37 5.23 -5.66 -0.58
C TYR A 37 5.63 -6.01 0.86
N CYS A 38 5.30 -5.12 1.78
CA CYS A 38 5.45 -5.33 3.21
C CYS A 38 4.10 -5.73 3.83
N ALA A 39 3.95 -7.00 4.21
CA ALA A 39 2.73 -7.50 4.83
C ALA A 39 2.61 -7.02 6.30
N VAL A 40 1.41 -6.60 6.69
CA VAL A 40 1.08 -6.25 8.09
C VAL A 40 -0.11 -7.11 8.51
N ASN A 41 0.11 -8.01 9.48
CA ASN A 41 -0.92 -8.91 9.98
C ASN A 41 -1.88 -8.16 10.92
N ILE A 42 -2.99 -7.69 10.35
CA ILE A 42 -3.98 -6.90 11.09
C ILE A 42 -4.75 -7.70 12.15
N LEU A 43 -4.77 -9.02 12.03
CA LEU A 43 -5.51 -9.91 12.93
C LEU A 43 -4.70 -10.19 14.21
N GLU A 44 -3.39 -10.10 14.12
CA GLU A 44 -2.47 -10.09 15.27
C GLU A 44 -2.23 -8.69 15.83
N GLY A 45 -2.84 -7.66 15.23
CA GLY A 45 -2.69 -6.28 15.68
C GLY A 45 -1.32 -5.68 15.37
N ALA A 46 -0.57 -6.22 14.41
CA ALA A 46 0.79 -5.75 14.08
C ALA A 46 0.84 -4.25 13.70
N GLN A 47 -0.25 -3.69 13.18
CA GLN A 47 -0.37 -2.25 12.88
C GLN A 47 -0.34 -1.35 14.12
N LEU A 48 -0.63 -1.92 15.30
CA LEU A 48 -0.63 -1.22 16.59
C LEU A 48 0.75 -1.27 17.26
N GLY A 49 1.71 -2.01 16.70
CA GLY A 49 3.08 -2.09 17.20
C GLY A 49 3.86 -0.80 16.98
N ALA A 50 4.94 -0.62 17.75
CA ALA A 50 5.81 0.55 17.67
C ALA A 50 6.38 0.74 16.26
N ASP A 51 6.89 -0.33 15.63
CA ASP A 51 7.49 -0.30 14.29
C ASP A 51 6.54 0.26 13.23
N HIS A 52 5.25 -0.11 13.27
CA HIS A 52 4.24 0.42 12.34
C HIS A 52 3.79 1.82 12.75
N GLY A 53 3.73 2.11 14.05
CA GLY A 53 3.39 3.43 14.60
C GLY A 53 4.39 4.52 14.17
N GLU A 54 5.68 4.20 14.09
CA GLU A 54 6.70 5.12 13.57
C GLU A 54 6.44 5.50 12.10
N ARG A 55 6.01 4.53 11.28
CA ARG A 55 5.67 4.76 9.87
C ARG A 55 4.34 5.49 9.71
N ASN A 56 3.34 5.11 10.51
CA ASN A 56 2.02 5.70 10.52
C ASN A 56 1.50 5.88 11.96
N PRO A 57 1.56 7.11 12.50
CA PRO A 57 1.03 7.41 13.83
C PRO A 57 -0.46 7.10 13.99
N MET A 58 -1.23 7.04 12.91
CA MET A 58 -2.64 6.64 12.94
C MET A 58 -2.83 5.11 13.10
N GLN A 59 -1.73 4.34 13.08
CA GLN A 59 -1.71 2.88 13.24
C GLN A 59 -2.65 2.15 12.25
N GLN A 60 -2.70 2.66 11.03
CA GLN A 60 -3.56 2.18 9.96
C GLN A 60 -2.75 1.69 8.77
N VAL A 61 -3.38 0.83 7.97
CA VAL A 61 -2.90 0.43 6.64
C VAL A 61 -3.86 0.97 5.59
N PRO A 62 -3.38 1.32 4.38
CA PRO A 62 -2.02 1.14 3.86
C PRO A 62 -1.05 2.28 4.22
N VAL A 63 0.25 2.02 4.05
CA VAL A 63 1.31 3.03 3.99
C VAL A 63 2.09 2.80 2.69
N LEU A 64 2.32 3.87 1.92
CA LEU A 64 3.21 3.86 0.75
C LEU A 64 4.44 4.69 1.08
N GLU A 65 5.60 4.04 1.12
CA GLU A 65 6.89 4.69 1.29
C GLU A 65 7.57 4.83 -0.08
N LEU A 66 8.14 6.00 -0.34
CA LEU A 66 8.86 6.29 -1.58
C LEU A 66 10.03 7.23 -1.33
N VAL A 67 10.93 7.31 -2.30
CA VAL A 67 12.03 8.26 -2.32
C VAL A 67 11.74 9.29 -3.41
N ASP A 68 11.77 10.56 -3.05
CA ASP A 68 11.68 11.64 -4.03
C ASP A 68 12.91 11.60 -4.95
N GLY A 69 12.68 11.49 -6.26
CA GLY A 69 13.76 11.40 -7.24
C GLY A 69 14.57 12.69 -7.42
N LEU A 70 14.04 13.84 -6.99
CA LEU A 70 14.68 15.15 -7.06
C LEU A 70 15.47 15.45 -5.79
N THR A 71 14.87 15.22 -4.62
CA THR A 71 15.47 15.59 -3.33
C THR A 71 16.18 14.44 -2.62
N GLY A 72 15.84 13.19 -2.96
CA GLY A 72 16.30 11.98 -2.26
C GLY A 72 15.62 11.76 -0.90
N GLU A 73 14.62 12.56 -0.55
CA GLU A 73 13.91 12.45 0.73
C GLU A 73 12.99 11.22 0.77
N ARG A 74 12.92 10.55 1.92
CA ARG A 74 11.95 9.47 2.16
C ARG A 74 10.61 10.06 2.57
N ILE A 75 9.56 9.73 1.82
CA ILE A 75 8.20 10.21 2.04
C ILE A 75 7.29 9.03 2.34
N ALA A 76 6.36 9.20 3.28
CA ALA A 76 5.35 8.20 3.64
C ALA A 76 3.92 8.75 3.49
N LEU A 77 3.14 8.13 2.60
CA LEU A 77 1.72 8.44 2.38
C LEU A 77 0.85 7.39 3.07
N ARG A 78 -0.23 7.82 3.74
CA ARG A 78 -0.97 6.98 4.72
C ARG A 78 -2.46 6.84 4.43
N GLN A 79 -3.01 7.66 3.53
CA GLN A 79 -4.42 7.64 3.16
C GLN A 79 -4.58 7.06 1.76
N SER A 80 -5.43 6.03 1.64
CA SER A 80 -5.55 5.29 0.37
C SER A 80 -5.98 6.17 -0.81
N LEU A 81 -6.87 7.14 -0.60
CA LEU A 81 -7.31 8.05 -1.66
C LEU A 81 -6.19 9.04 -2.04
N ALA A 82 -5.53 9.65 -1.05
CA ALA A 82 -4.39 10.54 -1.30
C ALA A 82 -3.22 9.83 -2.01
N ILE A 83 -2.99 8.55 -1.70
CA ILE A 83 -2.01 7.73 -2.43
C ILE A 83 -2.43 7.58 -3.90
N ILE A 84 -3.70 7.31 -4.17
CA ILE A 84 -4.20 7.12 -5.54
C ILE A 84 -4.13 8.42 -6.33
N GLU A 85 -4.50 9.55 -5.73
CA GLU A 85 -4.38 10.89 -6.31
C GLU A 85 -2.91 11.21 -6.63
N PHE A 86 -2.01 11.01 -5.67
CA PHE A 86 -0.57 11.17 -5.88
C PHE A 86 -0.07 10.30 -7.04
N LEU A 87 -0.46 9.03 -7.12
CA LEU A 87 -0.04 8.15 -8.20
C LEU A 87 -0.57 8.61 -9.57
N GLU A 88 -1.77 9.19 -9.61
CA GLU A 88 -2.35 9.75 -10.83
C GLU A 88 -1.60 10.99 -11.30
N GLU A 89 -1.26 11.89 -10.38
CA GLU A 89 -0.54 13.14 -10.66
C GLU A 89 0.94 12.92 -10.97
N ALA A 90 1.62 12.07 -10.20
CA ALA A 90 3.05 11.81 -10.37
C ALA A 90 3.35 10.89 -11.56
N PHE A 91 2.40 10.03 -11.95
CA PHE A 91 2.56 9.08 -13.05
C PHE A 91 1.35 9.07 -14.01
N PRO A 92 1.06 10.20 -14.68
CA PRO A 92 -0.15 10.34 -15.51
C PRO A 92 -0.10 9.49 -16.79
N HIS A 93 1.10 9.12 -17.26
CA HIS A 93 1.32 8.36 -18.48
C HIS A 93 1.72 6.89 -18.23
N ARG A 94 1.71 6.44 -16.98
CA ARG A 94 2.00 5.04 -16.64
C ARG A 94 0.71 4.21 -16.60
N GLY A 95 0.77 3.06 -17.27
CA GLY A 95 -0.36 2.13 -17.37
C GLY A 95 -1.29 2.44 -18.55
N PRO A 96 -2.25 1.54 -18.83
CA PRO A 96 -3.15 1.67 -19.97
C PRO A 96 -4.37 2.57 -19.70
N ALA A 97 -4.66 2.93 -18.44
CA ALA A 97 -5.85 3.69 -18.06
C ALA A 97 -5.55 4.66 -16.92
N ARG A 98 -6.29 5.78 -16.90
CA ARG A 98 -6.32 6.72 -15.77
C ARG A 98 -7.06 6.11 -14.60
N LEU A 99 -6.61 6.40 -13.38
CA LEU A 99 -7.29 5.95 -12.16
C LEU A 99 -8.45 6.88 -11.78
N LEU A 100 -8.37 8.15 -12.19
CA LEU A 100 -9.36 9.17 -11.85
C LEU A 100 -9.92 9.83 -13.12
N PRO A 101 -11.19 10.28 -13.08
CA PRO A 101 -11.78 11.15 -14.08
C PRO A 101 -11.01 12.47 -14.23
N SER A 102 -11.04 13.03 -15.45
CA SER A 102 -10.25 14.23 -15.81
C SER A 102 -10.75 15.53 -15.17
N GLY A 103 -12.03 15.60 -14.82
CA GLY A 103 -12.65 16.81 -14.29
C GLY A 103 -13.17 16.62 -12.85
N PRO A 104 -13.27 17.71 -12.05
CA PRO A 104 -13.71 17.62 -10.66
C PRO A 104 -15.13 17.13 -10.45
N VAL A 105 -16.04 17.39 -11.40
CA VAL A 105 -17.45 17.01 -11.30
C VAL A 105 -17.64 15.52 -11.60
N GLU A 106 -16.76 14.97 -12.43
CA GLU A 106 -16.77 13.57 -12.81
C GLU A 106 -16.13 12.65 -11.74
N ARG A 107 -15.45 13.21 -10.73
CA ARG A 107 -14.76 12.48 -9.65
C ARG A 107 -15.69 11.98 -8.55
#